data_AF-A0A5K3FNB5-F1
#
_entry.id   AF-A0A5K3FNB5-F1
#
_cell.length_a   1.000
_cell.length_b   1.000
_cell.length_c   1.000
_cell.angle_alpha   90.00
_cell.angle_beta   90.00
_cell.angle_gamma   90.00
#
_symmetry.space_group_name_H-M   'P 1'
#
loop_
_entity.id
_entity.type
_entity.pdbx_description
1 polymer ?
#
loop_
_entity_poly.entity_id
_entity_poly.type
_entity_poly.pdbx_seq_one_letter_code
_entity_poly.pdbx_strand_id
1 'polypeptide(L)'
;LLKVKLLNATAHKTFHTQLYTCAVEFDFLPLSTWVELTRTGLLPGALVAVLVALLEMLWRPSKSSKFGGGGGGAGGASAHGDVCSTTEQRVIHSAKSQSIQHQIMLARETSLLITHVVTNFVIIQLFSFGVLASLVMRLKLFFTPQLCLTLAILAQPRLFFGSQKLLLLVQRWKTDNRQPVGQKRGGDDVRPVQHPVSSAAISWKKLLIVHSVFVGAISASAHRGMHNLLVEWSKRGQFSDFTTETMLQWAARLPNRTDGRPWVFTGAMPTMATLRLGLVVPNAPGKFAVTNHPHYENAGIRLRTELAYAVCSRKPAEAVWAIYRRILKADFVVIERAWCLSAGAKPGCASVELWDTLDPGLADRASGPLCADSFDRAGPSNLTLRYFRPVFVATDQSLVVWRVSP
;
A
#
# COMPACT_ATOMS: atom_id res chain seq x y z
N LEU A 1 4.50 -15.80 7.89
CA LEU A 1 5.25 -14.79 7.12
C LEU A 1 5.95 -13.78 8.03
N LEU A 2 5.25 -12.92 8.77
CA LEU A 2 5.86 -11.93 9.69
C LEU A 2 6.84 -12.54 10.71
N LYS A 3 6.50 -13.67 11.32
CA LYS A 3 7.40 -14.40 12.25
C LYS A 3 8.71 -14.83 11.58
N VAL A 4 8.64 -15.37 10.36
CA VAL A 4 9.84 -15.76 9.57
C VAL A 4 10.67 -14.53 9.25
N LYS A 5 10.02 -13.44 8.87
CA LYS A 5 10.69 -12.21 8.42
C LYS A 5 11.34 -11.41 9.55
N LEU A 6 10.69 -11.29 10.71
CA LEU A 6 11.17 -10.48 11.84
C LEU A 6 12.06 -11.24 12.80
N LEU A 7 11.76 -12.52 13.06
CA LEU A 7 12.46 -13.31 14.08
C LEU A 7 13.48 -14.29 13.48
N ASN A 8 13.58 -14.35 12.13
CA ASN A 8 14.37 -15.33 11.38
C ASN A 8 14.22 -16.76 11.93
N ALA A 9 13.03 -17.09 12.45
CA ALA A 9 12.80 -18.33 13.18
C ALA A 9 12.85 -19.50 12.19
N THR A 10 13.89 -20.32 12.30
CA THR A 10 14.12 -21.51 11.47
C THR A 10 12.95 -22.50 11.53
N ALA A 11 12.30 -22.62 12.70
CA ALA A 11 11.12 -23.46 12.90
C ALA A 11 9.90 -23.11 12.02
N HIS A 12 9.88 -21.92 11.39
CA HIS A 12 8.77 -21.48 10.55
C HIS A 12 9.14 -21.39 9.06
N LYS A 13 10.36 -21.81 8.67
CA LYS A 13 10.81 -21.86 7.28
C LYS A 13 10.32 -23.16 6.63
N THR A 14 9.13 -23.11 6.07
CA THR A 14 8.58 -24.16 5.21
C THR A 14 8.61 -23.75 3.74
N PHE A 15 8.58 -24.71 2.83
CA PHE A 15 8.47 -24.49 1.38
C PHE A 15 7.49 -23.37 1.01
N HIS A 16 6.26 -23.43 1.55
CA HIS A 16 5.24 -22.42 1.29
C HIS A 16 5.61 -21.03 1.80
N THR A 17 6.18 -20.93 2.99
CA THR A 17 6.57 -19.63 3.54
C THR A 17 7.73 -19.01 2.77
N GLN A 18 8.69 -19.83 2.35
CA GLN A 18 9.84 -19.41 1.56
C GLN A 18 9.44 -18.94 0.16
N LEU A 19 8.44 -19.57 -0.46
CA LEU A 19 7.88 -19.10 -1.74
C LEU A 19 7.49 -17.62 -1.70
N TYR A 20 6.97 -17.14 -0.57
CA TYR A 20 6.65 -15.73 -0.38
C TYR A 20 7.83 -14.91 0.14
N THR A 21 8.55 -15.37 1.18
CA THR A 21 9.62 -14.55 1.79
C THR A 21 10.86 -14.38 0.92
N CYS A 22 11.08 -15.27 -0.04
CA CYS A 22 12.19 -15.19 -1.00
C CYS A 22 11.88 -14.32 -2.21
N ALA A 23 10.61 -14.03 -2.46
CA ALA A 23 10.19 -13.18 -3.56
C ALA A 23 10.45 -11.70 -3.20
N VAL A 24 11.03 -10.96 -4.14
CA VAL A 24 11.48 -9.57 -3.93
C VAL A 24 10.35 -8.62 -3.55
N GLU A 25 9.12 -8.94 -3.95
CA GLU A 25 7.91 -8.17 -3.67
C GLU A 25 7.54 -8.21 -2.18
N PHE A 26 7.95 -9.26 -1.48
CA PHE A 26 7.76 -9.42 -0.04
C PHE A 26 9.00 -9.04 0.74
N ASP A 27 10.02 -8.44 0.11
CA ASP A 27 11.18 -7.89 0.80
C ASP A 27 10.85 -6.56 1.49
N PHE A 28 11.78 -6.05 2.29
CA PHE A 28 11.64 -4.73 2.91
C PHE A 28 11.66 -3.62 1.85
N LEU A 29 11.09 -2.47 2.18
CA LEU A 29 11.07 -1.33 1.28
C LEU A 29 12.51 -0.85 0.98
N PRO A 30 12.94 -0.81 -0.30
CA PRO A 30 14.30 -0.40 -0.63
C PRO A 30 14.51 1.09 -0.35
N LEU A 31 15.73 1.46 0.07
CA LEU A 31 16.10 2.86 0.36
C LEU A 31 15.88 3.80 -0.83
N SER A 32 15.99 3.29 -2.06
CA SER A 32 15.70 4.04 -3.29
C SER A 32 14.28 4.61 -3.32
N THR A 33 13.31 3.88 -2.73
CA THR A 33 11.92 4.36 -2.68
C THR A 33 11.81 5.58 -1.77
N TRP A 34 12.46 5.58 -0.60
CA TRP A 34 12.50 6.74 0.30
C TRP A 34 13.15 7.97 -0.35
N VAL A 35 14.23 7.76 -1.10
CA VAL A 35 14.91 8.83 -1.85
C VAL A 35 13.99 9.43 -2.91
N GLU A 36 13.26 8.61 -3.66
CA GLU A 36 12.34 9.12 -4.69
C GLU A 36 11.13 9.86 -4.08
N LEU A 37 10.58 9.35 -2.97
CA LEU A 37 9.48 9.99 -2.25
C LEU A 37 9.89 11.32 -1.59
N THR A 38 11.16 11.46 -1.17
CA THR A 38 11.70 12.73 -0.67
C THR A 38 11.99 13.70 -1.81
N ARG A 39 12.55 13.21 -2.93
CA ARG A 39 12.83 14.01 -4.12
C ARG A 39 11.55 14.56 -4.76
N THR A 40 10.44 13.84 -4.73
CA THR A 40 9.15 14.36 -5.23
C THR A 40 8.49 15.38 -4.29
N GLY A 41 9.01 15.56 -3.06
CA GLY A 41 8.43 16.45 -2.06
C GLY A 41 7.22 15.87 -1.32
N LEU A 42 6.77 14.67 -1.70
CA LEU A 42 5.58 14.03 -1.14
C LEU A 42 5.80 13.61 0.32
N LEU A 43 6.92 12.94 0.62
CA LEU A 43 7.24 12.53 1.99
C LEU A 43 7.43 13.73 2.94
N PRO A 44 8.28 14.74 2.65
CA PRO A 44 8.44 15.88 3.55
C PRO A 44 7.14 16.67 3.72
N GLY A 45 6.33 16.82 2.66
CA GLY A 45 5.03 17.48 2.77
C GLY A 45 4.05 16.72 3.67
N ALA A 46 3.99 15.39 3.56
CA ALA A 46 3.17 14.57 4.46
C ALA A 46 3.67 14.62 5.92
N LEU A 47 4.99 14.62 6.15
CA LEU A 47 5.57 14.78 7.50
C LEU A 47 5.21 16.14 8.12
N VAL A 48 5.24 17.22 7.33
CA VAL A 48 4.79 18.55 7.77
C VAL A 48 3.30 18.52 8.12
N ALA A 49 2.47 17.86 7.32
CA ALA A 49 1.03 17.73 7.61
C ALA A 49 0.77 16.99 8.92
N VAL A 50 1.47 15.89 9.17
CA VAL A 50 1.41 15.14 10.45
C VAL A 50 1.86 16.01 11.61
N LEU A 51 2.99 16.72 11.47
CA LEU A 51 3.51 17.60 12.52
C LEU A 51 2.51 18.70 12.88
N VAL A 52 1.93 19.38 11.89
CA VAL A 52 0.93 20.43 12.12
C VAL A 52 -0.31 19.86 12.81
N ALA A 53 -0.81 18.70 12.37
CA ALA A 53 -1.96 18.06 12.99
C ALA A 53 -1.69 17.62 14.44
N LEU A 54 -0.50 17.08 14.73
CA LEU A 54 -0.11 16.69 16.09
C LEU A 54 0.02 17.90 17.02
N LEU A 55 0.62 19.00 16.54
CA LEU A 55 0.72 20.24 17.30
C LEU A 55 -0.66 20.81 17.63
N GLU A 56 -1.60 20.79 16.68
CA GLU A 56 -3.00 21.20 16.89
C GLU A 56 -3.75 20.30 17.89
N MET A 57 -3.41 19.01 17.97
CA MET A 57 -3.98 18.10 18.96
C MET A 57 -3.41 18.34 20.37
N LEU A 58 -2.08 18.52 20.48
CA LEU A 58 -1.37 18.73 21.74
C LEU A 58 -1.65 20.11 22.36
N TRP A 59 -1.89 21.14 21.54
CA TRP A 59 -2.12 22.52 22.00
C TRP A 59 -3.57 22.83 22.37
N ARG A 60 -4.49 21.85 22.39
CA ARG A 60 -5.84 22.08 22.92
C ARG A 60 -5.75 22.23 24.43
N PRO A 61 -5.95 23.43 24.99
CA PRO A 61 -6.06 23.54 26.44
C PRO A 61 -7.25 22.68 26.85
N SER A 62 -6.98 21.66 27.66
CA SER A 62 -7.98 20.84 28.32
C SER A 62 -8.85 21.76 29.16
N LYS A 63 -9.95 22.28 28.58
CA LYS A 63 -10.98 22.95 29.35
C LYS A 63 -11.77 21.86 30.06
N SER A 64 -11.23 21.43 31.19
CA SER A 64 -12.01 20.80 32.25
C SER A 64 -12.98 21.86 32.78
N SER A 65 -14.20 21.93 32.23
CA SER A 65 -15.29 22.67 32.88
C SER A 65 -15.93 21.74 33.90
N LYS A 66 -15.58 21.94 35.17
CA LYS A 66 -16.40 21.48 36.30
C LYS A 66 -17.81 22.06 36.14
N PHE A 67 -18.78 21.19 35.93
CA PHE A 67 -20.20 21.49 36.02
C PHE A 67 -20.51 21.68 37.52
N GLY A 68 -20.47 22.92 37.99
CA GLY A 68 -20.84 23.30 39.34
C GLY A 68 -22.35 23.56 39.40
N GLY A 69 -23.08 22.63 40.01
CA GLY A 69 -24.47 22.83 40.40
C GLY A 69 -24.60 23.89 41.49
N GLY A 70 -25.72 24.61 41.46
CA GLY A 70 -26.13 25.54 42.49
C GLY A 70 -27.58 25.95 42.24
N GLY A 71 -28.50 25.31 42.95
CA GLY A 71 -29.91 25.67 42.97
C GLY A 71 -30.24 26.69 44.05
N GLY A 72 -31.46 27.25 43.96
CA GLY A 72 -32.20 27.82 45.08
C GLY A 72 -32.57 29.31 44.96
N GLY A 73 -33.87 29.61 45.00
CA GLY A 73 -34.38 30.91 45.47
C GLY A 73 -35.59 31.46 44.71
N ALA A 74 -36.80 31.18 45.21
CA ALA A 74 -38.06 31.80 44.80
C ALA A 74 -38.38 33.06 45.64
N GLY A 75 -39.17 33.99 45.11
CA GLY A 75 -39.82 35.07 45.87
C GLY A 75 -40.42 36.15 44.95
N GLY A 76 -41.75 36.28 44.94
CA GLY A 76 -42.51 37.15 44.03
C GLY A 76 -42.92 38.53 44.59
N ALA A 77 -43.55 39.35 43.75
CA ALA A 77 -44.57 40.35 44.08
C ALA A 77 -45.14 41.01 42.81
N SER A 78 -46.36 41.54 42.94
CA SER A 78 -47.37 41.83 41.90
C SER A 78 -47.49 43.32 41.49
N ALA A 79 -48.03 43.52 40.28
CA ALA A 79 -48.90 44.61 39.75
C ALA A 79 -48.47 46.10 39.74
N HIS A 80 -48.46 46.72 38.54
CA HIS A 80 -49.51 47.66 38.05
C HIS A 80 -49.19 48.26 36.65
N GLY A 81 -50.22 48.43 35.80
CA GLY A 81 -50.44 49.65 34.99
C GLY A 81 -49.87 49.78 33.56
N ASP A 82 -50.71 49.43 32.58
CA ASP A 82 -51.05 50.17 31.35
C ASP A 82 -50.06 50.49 30.19
N VAL A 83 -50.69 50.39 29.01
CA VAL A 83 -50.45 51.02 27.70
C VAL A 83 -49.75 50.18 26.61
N CYS A 84 -50.52 50.04 25.53
CA CYS A 84 -50.34 49.22 24.36
C CYS A 84 -49.48 49.88 23.26
N SER A 85 -48.88 49.00 22.46
CA SER A 85 -48.52 49.15 21.05
C SER A 85 -47.07 49.54 20.71
N THR A 86 -46.54 48.80 19.71
CA THR A 86 -45.24 48.94 19.01
C THR A 86 -44.03 48.14 19.51
N THR A 87 -44.18 46.88 19.94
CA THR A 87 -42.99 45.98 20.17
C THR A 87 -43.13 44.53 19.67
N GLU A 88 -44.13 44.15 18.86
CA GLU A 88 -44.21 42.74 18.39
C GLU A 88 -43.29 42.41 17.20
N GLN A 89 -43.00 43.36 16.31
CA GLN A 89 -42.17 43.08 15.12
C GLN A 89 -40.66 43.02 15.40
N ARG A 90 -40.17 43.66 16.46
CA ARG A 90 -38.73 43.66 16.79
C ARG A 90 -38.29 42.39 17.54
N VAL A 91 -39.20 41.77 18.30
CA VAL A 91 -38.92 40.56 19.10
C VAL A 91 -38.91 39.30 18.24
N ILE A 92 -39.80 39.19 17.25
CA ILE A 92 -39.86 38.02 16.34
C ILE A 92 -38.62 37.95 15.43
N HIS A 93 -38.08 39.09 14.99
CA HIS A 93 -36.83 39.14 14.21
C HIS A 93 -35.60 38.76 15.06
N SER A 94 -35.59 39.11 16.35
CA SER A 94 -34.52 38.79 17.30
C SER A 94 -34.50 37.29 17.67
N ALA A 95 -35.67 36.69 17.93
CA ALA A 95 -35.79 35.27 18.25
C ALA A 95 -35.48 34.35 17.06
N LYS A 96 -35.89 34.73 15.84
CA LYS A 96 -35.54 34.01 14.59
C LYS A 96 -34.04 34.14 14.27
N SER A 97 -33.43 35.30 14.57
CA SER A 97 -31.98 35.51 14.43
C SER A 97 -31.17 34.67 15.43
N GLN A 98 -31.61 34.54 16.68
CA GLN A 98 -30.95 33.69 17.69
C GLN A 98 -31.05 32.19 17.36
N SER A 99 -32.19 31.72 16.84
CA SER A 99 -32.35 30.34 16.34
C SER A 99 -31.42 30.02 15.17
N ILE A 100 -31.33 30.94 14.19
CA ILE A 100 -30.41 30.81 13.05
C ILE A 100 -28.94 30.83 13.51
N GLN A 101 -28.57 31.71 14.45
CA GLN A 101 -27.22 31.74 15.01
C GLN A 101 -26.86 30.46 15.77
N HIS A 102 -27.81 29.89 16.51
CA HIS A 102 -27.62 28.62 17.21
C HIS A 102 -27.44 27.45 16.24
N GLN A 103 -28.24 27.40 15.17
CA GLN A 103 -28.08 26.41 14.08
C GLN A 103 -26.73 26.56 13.34
N ILE A 104 -26.28 27.79 13.10
CA ILE A 104 -24.96 28.06 12.50
C ILE A 104 -23.82 27.65 13.43
N MET A 105 -23.93 27.88 14.75
CA MET A 105 -22.94 27.44 15.73
C MET A 105 -22.86 25.92 15.81
N LEU A 106 -23.99 25.22 15.87
CA LEU A 106 -24.03 23.76 15.86
C LEU A 106 -23.44 23.20 14.56
N ALA A 107 -23.81 23.74 13.39
CA ALA A 107 -23.23 23.33 12.11
C ALA A 107 -21.70 23.59 12.01
N ARG A 108 -21.23 24.65 12.67
CA ARG A 108 -19.79 24.97 12.74
C ARG A 108 -19.04 24.03 13.69
N GLU A 109 -19.65 23.63 14.80
CA GLU A 109 -19.08 22.66 15.74
C GLU A 109 -19.05 21.24 15.17
N THR A 110 -20.12 20.80 14.50
CA THR A 110 -20.14 19.49 13.84
C THR A 110 -19.11 19.40 12.72
N SER A 111 -18.98 20.45 11.88
CA SER A 111 -17.94 20.49 10.84
C SER A 111 -16.51 20.51 11.40
N LEU A 112 -16.28 21.16 12.56
CA LEU A 112 -15.01 21.08 13.31
C LEU A 112 -14.73 19.64 13.76
N LEU A 113 -15.69 19.01 14.43
CA LEU A 113 -15.55 17.65 14.93
C LEU A 113 -15.24 16.66 13.81
N ILE A 114 -15.99 16.71 12.70
CA ILE A 114 -15.78 15.85 11.53
C ILE A 114 -14.35 16.01 10.99
N THR A 115 -13.87 17.25 10.85
CA THR A 115 -12.52 17.52 10.33
C THR A 115 -11.43 16.91 11.23
N HIS A 116 -11.59 16.99 12.55
CA HIS A 116 -10.64 16.40 13.50
C HIS A 116 -10.67 14.87 13.47
N VAL A 117 -11.86 14.27 13.40
CA VAL A 117 -12.02 12.82 13.29
C VAL A 117 -11.36 12.32 12.00
N VAL A 118 -11.63 12.98 10.86
CA VAL A 118 -11.04 12.63 9.56
C VAL A 118 -9.51 12.78 9.58
N THR A 119 -8.98 13.89 10.12
CA THR A 119 -7.53 14.12 10.22
C THR A 119 -6.84 13.04 11.05
N ASN A 120 -7.38 12.71 12.22
CA ASN A 120 -6.85 11.66 13.08
C ASN A 120 -6.91 10.28 12.41
N PHE A 121 -8.04 9.97 11.76
CA PHE A 121 -8.20 8.72 11.03
C PHE A 121 -7.14 8.57 9.93
N VAL A 122 -6.92 9.59 9.11
CA VAL A 122 -5.93 9.57 8.03
C VAL A 122 -4.50 9.40 8.58
N ILE A 123 -4.16 10.04 9.70
CA ILE A 123 -2.83 9.91 10.32
C ILE A 123 -2.62 8.49 10.86
N ILE A 124 -3.60 7.92 11.56
CA ILE A 124 -3.54 6.53 12.06
C ILE A 124 -3.44 5.55 10.90
N GLN A 125 -4.20 5.79 9.82
CA GLN A 125 -4.18 5.01 8.60
C GLN A 125 -2.80 5.08 7.92
N LEU A 126 -2.23 6.28 7.78
CA LEU A 126 -0.88 6.48 7.25
C LEU A 126 0.16 5.70 8.08
N PHE A 127 0.10 5.77 9.41
CA PHE A 127 1.02 5.03 10.27
C PHE A 127 0.90 3.52 10.05
N SER A 128 -0.32 2.99 10.04
CA SER A 128 -0.58 1.56 9.85
C SER A 128 -0.10 1.06 8.49
N PHE A 129 -0.43 1.78 7.40
CA PHE A 129 0.04 1.43 6.06
C PHE A 129 1.54 1.68 5.88
N GLY A 130 2.13 2.64 6.59
CA GLY A 130 3.58 2.87 6.61
C GLY A 130 4.34 1.71 7.23
N VAL A 131 3.89 1.21 8.38
CA VAL A 131 4.45 0.00 9.00
C VAL A 131 4.32 -1.18 8.05
N LEU A 132 3.13 -1.41 7.48
CA LEU A 132 2.91 -2.51 6.54
C LEU A 132 3.79 -2.40 5.28
N ALA A 133 3.93 -1.21 4.70
CA ALA A 133 4.76 -0.98 3.51
C ALA A 133 6.26 -1.11 3.80
N SER A 134 6.70 -0.73 5.00
CA SER A 134 8.09 -0.96 5.43
C SER A 134 8.40 -2.46 5.50
N LEU A 135 7.43 -3.26 6.00
CA LEU A 135 7.55 -4.70 6.17
C LEU A 135 7.33 -5.48 4.87
N VAL A 136 6.61 -4.97 3.88
CA VAL A 136 6.32 -5.65 2.61
C VAL A 136 6.35 -4.62 1.49
N MET A 137 7.36 -4.69 0.62
CA MET A 137 7.56 -3.75 -0.50
C MET A 137 6.30 -3.59 -1.35
N ARG A 138 5.56 -4.67 -1.63
CA ARG A 138 4.32 -4.62 -2.44
C ARG A 138 3.24 -3.73 -1.82
N LEU A 139 3.18 -3.60 -0.50
CA LEU A 139 2.22 -2.74 0.20
C LEU A 139 2.55 -1.24 0.08
N LYS A 140 3.68 -0.87 -0.54
CA LYS A 140 3.98 0.52 -0.89
C LYS A 140 2.94 1.15 -1.81
N LEU A 141 2.22 0.32 -2.60
CA LEU A 141 1.11 0.78 -3.45
C LEU A 141 -0.03 1.41 -2.62
N PHE A 142 -0.21 0.96 -1.37
CA PHE A 142 -1.18 1.55 -0.46
C PHE A 142 -0.60 2.69 0.38
N PHE A 143 0.71 2.72 0.57
CA PHE A 143 1.39 3.79 1.33
C PHE A 143 1.40 5.13 0.58
N THR A 144 1.72 5.13 -0.72
CA THR A 144 1.80 6.36 -1.51
C THR A 144 0.46 7.15 -1.55
N PRO A 145 -0.71 6.52 -1.80
CA PRO A 145 -2.00 7.22 -1.70
C PRO A 145 -2.26 7.81 -0.31
N GLN A 146 -1.86 7.14 0.76
CA GLN A 146 -2.02 7.65 2.14
C GLN A 146 -1.15 8.88 2.40
N LEU A 147 0.06 8.93 1.85
CA LEU A 147 0.89 10.14 1.87
C LEU A 147 0.22 11.30 1.12
N CYS A 148 -0.39 11.03 -0.05
CA CYS A 148 -1.14 12.04 -0.80
C CYS A 148 -2.36 12.56 -0.02
N LEU A 149 -3.13 11.67 0.60
CA LEU A 149 -4.27 12.05 1.44
C LEU A 149 -3.83 12.88 2.64
N THR A 150 -2.72 12.49 3.28
CA THR A 150 -2.15 13.24 4.40
C THR A 150 -1.66 14.62 3.97
N LEU A 151 -1.05 14.73 2.79
CA LEU A 151 -0.65 16.02 2.21
C LEU A 151 -1.87 16.91 1.92
N ALA A 152 -2.97 16.34 1.44
CA ALA A 152 -4.21 17.10 1.16
C ALA A 152 -4.81 17.74 2.41
N ILE A 153 -4.50 17.26 3.62
CA ILE A 153 -4.91 17.89 4.88
C ILE A 153 -4.35 19.33 4.98
N LEU A 154 -3.17 19.61 4.41
CA LEU A 154 -2.61 20.96 4.37
C LEU A 154 -3.44 21.93 3.53
N ALA A 155 -4.18 21.43 2.53
CA ALA A 155 -5.07 22.26 1.72
C ALA A 155 -6.37 22.64 2.45
N GLN A 156 -6.64 22.09 3.63
CA GLN A 156 -7.84 22.41 4.39
C GLN A 156 -7.83 23.88 4.84
N PRO A 157 -8.95 24.62 4.64
CA PRO A 157 -9.07 26.02 5.08
C PRO A 157 -8.81 26.24 6.57
N ARG A 158 -8.97 25.21 7.41
CA ARG A 158 -8.77 25.32 8.85
C ARG A 158 -7.30 25.32 9.27
N LEU A 159 -6.44 24.52 8.62
CA LEU A 159 -5.02 24.44 8.95
C LEU A 159 -4.21 25.60 8.35
N PHE A 160 -4.50 25.96 7.10
CA PHE A 160 -3.69 26.93 6.35
C PHE A 160 -4.35 28.32 6.26
N PHE A 161 -5.66 28.38 5.98
CA PHE A 161 -6.42 29.64 5.95
C PHE A 161 -6.93 30.07 7.33
N GLY A 162 -6.89 29.18 8.34
CA GLY A 162 -7.21 29.43 9.74
C GLY A 162 -6.00 29.88 10.58
N SER A 163 -4.93 30.36 9.92
CA SER A 163 -3.67 30.83 10.49
C SER A 163 -3.80 31.99 11.50
N GLN A 164 -5.02 32.46 11.79
CA GLN A 164 -5.30 33.33 12.93
C GLN A 164 -4.93 32.69 14.28
N LYS A 165 -4.98 31.36 14.42
CA LYS A 165 -4.67 30.69 15.70
C LYS A 165 -3.22 30.23 15.84
N LEU A 166 -2.60 29.72 14.77
CA LEU A 166 -1.23 29.18 14.81
C LEU A 166 -0.16 30.29 14.94
N LEU A 167 -0.37 31.46 14.33
CA LEU A 167 0.57 32.60 14.44
C LEU A 167 0.58 33.26 15.83
N LEU A 168 -0.54 33.18 16.56
CA LEU A 168 -0.60 33.61 17.96
C LEU A 168 0.32 32.77 18.86
N LEU A 169 0.55 31.49 18.52
CA LEU A 169 1.42 30.60 19.29
C LEU A 169 2.90 30.94 19.11
N VAL A 170 3.32 31.24 17.89
CA VAL A 170 4.70 31.70 17.60
C VAL A 170 4.98 33.05 18.25
N GLN A 171 3.98 33.96 18.29
CA GLN A 171 4.12 35.23 19.01
C GLN A 171 4.17 35.06 20.53
N ARG A 172 3.37 34.14 21.10
CA ARG A 172 3.31 33.90 22.55
C ARG A 172 4.58 33.24 23.10
N TRP A 173 5.20 32.35 22.34
CA TRP A 173 6.50 31.75 22.70
C TRP A 173 7.64 32.78 22.71
N LYS A 174 7.59 33.78 21.80
CA LYS A 174 8.60 34.84 21.72
C LYS A 174 8.48 35.87 22.86
N THR A 175 7.30 36.06 23.42
CA THR A 175 7.07 36.99 24.56
C THR A 175 7.44 36.40 25.91
N ASP A 176 7.37 35.07 26.07
CA ASP A 176 7.68 34.41 27.35
C ASP A 176 9.20 34.36 27.64
N ASN A 177 10.02 34.34 26.58
CA ASN A 177 11.49 34.38 26.68
C ASN A 177 12.10 35.78 26.85
N ARG A 178 11.28 36.82 27.08
CA ARG A 178 11.75 38.16 27.45
C ARG A 178 11.12 38.59 28.77
N GLN A 179 11.58 38.01 29.87
CA GLN A 179 11.45 38.64 31.19
C GLN A 179 12.55 39.70 31.35
N PRO A 180 12.23 40.97 31.63
CA PRO A 180 13.12 41.83 32.38
C PRO A 180 12.86 41.62 33.89
N VAL A 181 13.95 41.49 34.62
CA VAL A 181 14.06 41.51 36.07
C VAL A 181 13.44 42.81 36.63
N GLY A 182 12.75 42.71 37.76
CA GLY A 182 11.72 43.67 38.18
C GLY A 182 12.17 44.92 38.92
N GLN A 183 11.18 45.76 39.27
CA GLN A 183 11.25 46.72 40.37
C GLN A 183 9.84 47.07 40.87
N LYS A 184 9.67 47.11 42.21
CA LYS A 184 8.43 47.44 42.96
C LYS A 184 8.36 48.94 43.32
N ARG A 185 7.12 49.38 43.64
CA ARG A 185 6.58 50.64 44.22
C ARG A 185 5.91 51.52 43.14
N GLY A 186 4.69 52.02 43.28
CA GLY A 186 3.67 52.07 44.33
C GLY A 186 2.71 53.22 43.97
N GLY A 187 1.44 53.18 44.39
CA GLY A 187 0.52 54.32 44.33
C GLY A 187 -0.74 54.09 43.50
N ASP A 188 -1.88 54.18 44.17
CA ASP A 188 -3.24 54.06 43.68
C ASP A 188 -3.60 55.18 42.68
N ASP A 189 -4.20 54.82 41.54
CA ASP A 189 -5.09 55.71 40.79
C ASP A 189 -6.05 54.87 39.91
N VAL A 190 -7.35 55.03 40.16
CA VAL A 190 -8.43 54.32 39.47
C VAL A 190 -8.72 55.05 38.16
N ARG A 191 -8.42 54.40 37.03
CA ARG A 191 -8.85 54.84 35.68
C ARG A 191 -9.79 53.80 35.05
N PRO A 192 -10.77 54.23 34.23
CA PRO A 192 -11.78 53.33 33.68
C PRO A 192 -11.14 52.29 32.75
N VAL A 193 -11.65 51.06 32.84
CA VAL A 193 -11.24 49.89 32.07
C VAL A 193 -11.60 50.11 30.59
N GLN A 194 -10.67 50.66 29.84
CA GLN A 194 -10.65 50.57 28.38
C GLN A 194 -10.22 49.14 28.02
N HIS A 195 -11.08 48.34 27.43
CA HIS A 195 -10.66 47.07 26.81
C HIS A 195 -9.86 47.36 25.53
N PRO A 196 -8.56 47.01 25.41
CA PRO A 196 -7.98 46.79 24.11
C PRO A 196 -8.15 45.31 23.79
N VAL A 197 -9.21 44.97 23.07
CA VAL A 197 -9.16 43.79 22.20
C VAL A 197 -8.23 44.15 21.04
N SER A 198 -6.93 44.17 21.29
CA SER A 198 -5.95 44.08 20.21
C SER A 198 -5.87 42.61 19.83
N SER A 199 -6.84 42.16 19.04
CA SER A 199 -6.59 41.07 18.12
C SER A 199 -5.31 41.44 17.40
N ALA A 200 -4.23 40.69 17.63
CA ALA A 200 -3.00 40.86 16.88
C ALA A 200 -3.35 40.67 15.41
N ALA A 201 -3.58 41.78 14.70
CA ALA A 201 -3.86 41.78 13.28
C ALA A 201 -2.61 41.20 12.62
N ILE A 202 -2.68 39.91 12.33
CA ILE A 202 -1.67 39.21 11.56
C ILE A 202 -1.48 40.01 10.28
N SER A 203 -0.28 40.57 10.12
CA SER A 203 0.05 41.40 8.98
C SER A 203 -0.29 40.63 7.71
N TRP A 204 -1.15 41.20 6.87
CA TRP A 204 -1.58 40.62 5.59
C TRP A 204 -0.37 40.15 4.73
N LYS A 205 0.78 40.81 4.89
CA LYS A 205 2.08 40.41 4.32
C LYS A 205 2.53 39.01 4.73
N LYS A 206 2.36 38.61 6.00
CA LYS A 206 2.73 37.27 6.51
C LYS A 206 1.83 36.18 5.94
N LEU A 207 0.53 36.47 5.82
CA LEU A 207 -0.44 35.55 5.23
C LEU A 207 -0.10 35.29 3.75
N LEU A 208 0.19 36.36 3.00
CA LEU A 208 0.61 36.27 1.60
C LEU A 208 1.88 35.44 1.43
N ILE A 209 2.92 35.66 2.26
CA ILE A 209 4.17 34.89 2.19
C ILE A 209 3.90 33.40 2.39
N VAL A 210 3.09 33.04 3.38
CA VAL A 210 2.75 31.63 3.66
C VAL A 210 2.03 31.02 2.46
N HIS A 211 1.01 31.69 1.90
CA HIS A 211 0.32 31.21 0.70
C HIS A 211 1.23 31.04 -0.51
N SER A 212 2.12 32.01 -0.77
CA SER A 212 3.09 31.92 -1.87
C SER A 212 4.03 30.73 -1.72
N VAL A 213 4.49 30.43 -0.49
CA VAL A 213 5.35 29.27 -0.21
C VAL A 213 4.63 27.95 -0.50
N PHE A 214 3.36 27.82 -0.08
CA PHE A 214 2.59 26.61 -0.31
C PHE A 214 2.26 26.38 -1.78
N VAL A 215 1.85 27.43 -2.50
CA VAL A 215 1.60 27.36 -3.94
C VAL A 215 2.91 27.02 -4.68
N GLY A 216 4.03 27.62 -4.29
CA GLY A 216 5.35 27.29 -4.82
C GLY A 216 5.74 25.83 -4.60
N ALA A 217 5.49 25.29 -3.41
CA ALA A 217 5.78 23.89 -3.07
C ALA A 217 4.93 22.90 -3.89
N ILE A 218 3.64 23.18 -4.08
CA ILE A 218 2.75 22.38 -4.94
C ILE A 218 3.22 22.45 -6.39
N SER A 219 3.53 23.66 -6.88
CA SER A 219 3.99 23.85 -8.26
C SER A 219 5.29 23.09 -8.55
N ALA A 220 6.27 23.14 -7.64
CA ALA A 220 7.52 22.39 -7.77
C ALA A 220 7.30 20.86 -7.80
N SER A 221 6.42 20.36 -6.93
CA SER A 221 6.06 18.94 -6.87
C SER A 221 5.32 18.49 -8.13
N ALA A 222 4.38 19.31 -8.60
CA ALA A 222 3.61 19.08 -9.82
C ALA A 222 4.48 19.10 -11.08
N HIS A 223 5.47 20.00 -11.15
CA HIS A 223 6.41 20.06 -12.27
C HIS A 223 7.21 18.76 -12.42
N ARG A 224 7.77 18.23 -11.32
CA ARG A 224 8.46 16.93 -11.34
C ARG A 224 7.51 15.79 -11.69
N GLY A 225 6.31 15.78 -11.13
CA GLY A 225 5.28 14.79 -11.44
C GLY A 225 4.89 14.79 -12.93
N MET A 226 4.71 15.97 -13.51
CA MET A 226 4.36 16.13 -14.92
C MET A 226 5.45 15.59 -15.85
N HIS A 227 6.72 15.87 -15.56
CA HIS A 227 7.82 15.31 -16.35
C HIS A 227 7.79 13.78 -16.34
N ASN A 228 7.60 13.16 -15.17
CA ASN A 228 7.52 11.70 -15.06
C ASN A 228 6.30 11.13 -15.81
N LEU A 229 5.14 11.78 -15.71
CA LEU A 229 3.93 11.36 -16.43
C LEU A 229 4.09 11.47 -17.93
N LEU A 230 4.70 12.54 -18.44
CA LEU A 230 4.96 12.71 -19.87
C LEU A 230 5.88 11.62 -20.40
N VAL A 231 6.93 11.25 -19.65
CA VAL A 231 7.82 10.14 -20.00
C VAL A 231 7.03 8.83 -20.06
N GLU A 232 6.21 8.50 -19.05
CA GLU A 232 5.42 7.27 -19.07
C GLU A 232 4.34 7.27 -20.18
N TRP A 233 3.64 8.38 -20.41
CA TRP A 233 2.67 8.51 -21.51
C TRP A 233 3.33 8.51 -22.90
N SER A 234 4.60 8.87 -22.99
CA SER A 234 5.36 8.80 -24.25
C SER A 234 5.71 7.36 -24.63
N LYS A 235 5.69 6.40 -23.68
CA LYS A 235 5.89 4.98 -23.95
C LYS A 235 4.66 4.39 -24.63
N ARG A 236 4.53 4.61 -25.94
CA ARG A 236 3.55 3.93 -26.80
C ARG A 236 4.20 2.70 -27.40
N GLY A 237 3.76 1.52 -26.95
CA GLY A 237 4.15 0.23 -27.50
C GLY A 237 3.08 -0.80 -27.21
N GLN A 238 2.95 -1.80 -28.08
CA GLN A 238 2.23 -3.02 -27.74
C GLN A 238 3.13 -3.84 -26.82
N PHE A 239 2.57 -4.39 -25.74
CA PHE A 239 3.31 -5.34 -24.92
C PHE A 239 3.64 -6.54 -25.80
N SER A 240 4.93 -6.81 -26.00
CA SER A 240 5.42 -8.00 -26.69
C SER A 240 6.22 -8.85 -25.72
N ASP A 241 5.85 -10.12 -25.63
CA ASP A 241 6.63 -11.14 -24.94
C ASP A 241 6.84 -12.29 -25.93
N PHE A 242 7.91 -12.16 -26.72
CA PHE A 242 8.20 -13.06 -27.83
C PHE A 242 8.27 -14.52 -27.40
N THR A 243 8.83 -14.82 -26.23
CA THR A 243 8.98 -16.19 -25.74
C THR A 243 7.64 -16.81 -25.42
N THR A 244 6.78 -16.08 -24.70
CA THR A 244 5.44 -16.55 -24.36
C THR A 244 4.53 -16.64 -25.59
N GLU A 245 4.61 -15.67 -26.51
CA GLU A 245 3.85 -15.65 -27.76
C GLU A 245 4.21 -16.81 -28.67
N THR A 246 5.50 -17.09 -28.87
CA THR A 246 5.95 -18.22 -29.71
C THR A 246 5.59 -19.57 -29.08
N MET A 247 5.63 -19.68 -27.75
CA MET A 247 5.13 -20.87 -27.03
C MET A 247 3.62 -21.05 -27.23
N LEU A 248 2.83 -19.97 -27.10
CA LEU A 248 1.38 -20.00 -27.32
C LEU A 248 1.05 -20.39 -28.76
N GLN A 249 1.74 -19.81 -29.75
CA GLN A 249 1.58 -20.15 -31.15
C GLN A 249 1.95 -21.61 -31.44
N TRP A 250 3.04 -22.12 -30.85
CA TRP A 250 3.40 -23.54 -30.95
C TRP A 250 2.32 -24.44 -30.35
N ALA A 251 1.84 -24.13 -29.15
CA ALA A 251 0.83 -24.92 -28.47
C ALA A 251 -0.52 -24.90 -29.21
N ALA A 252 -0.91 -23.76 -29.79
CA ALA A 252 -2.12 -23.64 -30.59
C ALA A 252 -2.12 -24.55 -31.84
N ARG A 253 -0.93 -24.75 -32.43
CA ARG A 253 -0.72 -25.64 -33.60
C ARG A 253 -0.75 -27.13 -33.27
N LEU A 254 -0.82 -27.52 -31.99
CA LEU A 254 -0.93 -28.93 -31.63
C LEU A 254 -2.20 -29.55 -32.24
N PRO A 255 -2.13 -30.77 -32.79
CA PRO A 255 -3.30 -31.44 -33.35
C PRO A 255 -4.31 -31.79 -32.25
N ASN A 256 -5.56 -32.03 -32.62
CA ASN A 256 -6.52 -32.60 -31.67
C ASN A 256 -6.09 -34.01 -31.27
N ARG A 257 -6.30 -34.34 -29.99
CA ARG A 257 -5.98 -35.66 -29.48
C ARG A 257 -6.95 -36.71 -30.03
N THR A 258 -6.40 -37.87 -30.34
CA THR A 258 -7.16 -39.02 -30.87
C THR A 258 -8.00 -39.71 -29.81
N ASP A 259 -7.65 -39.57 -28.53
CA ASP A 259 -8.33 -40.19 -27.38
C ASP A 259 -9.35 -39.26 -26.70
N GLY A 260 -9.69 -38.13 -27.32
CA GLY A 260 -10.78 -37.24 -26.88
C GLY A 260 -10.54 -36.45 -25.59
N ARG A 261 -9.38 -36.59 -24.93
CA ARG A 261 -9.00 -35.78 -23.76
C ARG A 261 -8.26 -34.50 -24.18
N PRO A 262 -8.26 -33.45 -23.35
CA PRO A 262 -7.42 -32.27 -23.58
C PRO A 262 -5.93 -32.60 -23.51
N TRP A 263 -5.12 -31.77 -24.18
CA TRP A 263 -3.69 -31.65 -23.88
C TRP A 263 -3.50 -30.98 -22.52
N VAL A 264 -2.80 -31.65 -21.61
CA VAL A 264 -2.61 -31.17 -20.24
C VAL A 264 -1.20 -30.57 -20.06
N PHE A 265 -1.14 -29.29 -19.73
CA PHE A 265 0.10 -28.57 -19.41
C PHE A 265 0.31 -28.46 -17.90
N THR A 266 1.57 -28.60 -17.48
CA THR A 266 2.00 -28.36 -16.10
C THR A 266 3.22 -27.45 -16.07
N GLY A 267 3.44 -26.74 -14.96
CA GLY A 267 4.58 -25.84 -14.80
C GLY A 267 4.26 -24.71 -13.84
N ALA A 268 4.95 -23.58 -14.02
CA ALA A 268 4.78 -22.45 -13.13
C ALA A 268 3.37 -21.87 -13.20
N MET A 269 2.82 -21.50 -12.04
CA MET A 269 1.48 -20.90 -11.93
C MET A 269 1.23 -19.70 -12.87
N PRO A 270 2.13 -18.70 -13.00
CA PRO A 270 1.91 -17.59 -13.92
C PRO A 270 1.81 -18.06 -15.38
N THR A 271 2.69 -18.95 -15.80
CA THR A 271 2.71 -19.49 -17.17
C THR A 271 1.51 -20.39 -17.47
N MET A 272 1.04 -21.17 -16.49
CA MET A 272 -0.21 -21.91 -16.63
C MET A 272 -1.44 -20.99 -16.71
N ALA A 273 -1.44 -19.86 -16.00
CA ALA A 273 -2.50 -18.86 -16.15
C ALA A 273 -2.49 -18.22 -17.55
N THR A 274 -1.31 -17.91 -18.08
CA THR A 274 -1.15 -17.39 -19.44
C THR A 274 -1.57 -18.39 -20.50
N LEU A 275 -1.17 -19.67 -20.39
CA LEU A 275 -1.63 -20.73 -21.29
C LEU A 275 -3.14 -20.92 -21.21
N ARG A 276 -3.71 -20.86 -20.01
CA ARG A 276 -5.15 -20.97 -19.83
C ARG A 276 -5.87 -19.81 -20.51
N LEU A 277 -5.44 -18.57 -20.31
CA LEU A 277 -6.08 -17.40 -20.93
C LEU A 277 -5.85 -17.32 -22.45
N GLY A 278 -4.67 -17.71 -22.92
CA GLY A 278 -4.29 -17.61 -24.33
C GLY A 278 -4.74 -18.77 -25.21
N LEU A 279 -4.89 -19.98 -24.65
CA LEU A 279 -5.28 -21.18 -25.42
C LEU A 279 -6.71 -21.66 -25.13
N VAL A 280 -7.27 -21.34 -23.96
CA VAL A 280 -8.69 -21.64 -23.65
C VAL A 280 -9.54 -20.49 -24.17
N VAL A 281 -9.58 -20.39 -25.51
CA VAL A 281 -10.36 -19.40 -26.27
C VAL A 281 -11.74 -20.01 -26.58
N PRO A 282 -12.83 -19.22 -26.64
CA PRO A 282 -14.20 -19.70 -26.90
C PRO A 282 -14.40 -20.56 -28.16
N ASN A 283 -13.48 -20.51 -29.13
CA ASN A 283 -13.60 -21.24 -30.40
C ASN A 283 -13.09 -22.69 -30.36
N ALA A 284 -12.49 -23.16 -29.25
CA ALA A 284 -12.09 -24.56 -29.07
C ALA A 284 -12.18 -25.00 -27.59
N PRO A 285 -13.38 -24.97 -26.97
CA PRO A 285 -13.56 -25.34 -25.57
C PRO A 285 -13.11 -26.79 -25.34
N GLY A 286 -12.27 -27.01 -24.33
CA GLY A 286 -11.85 -28.35 -23.93
C GLY A 286 -10.68 -28.96 -24.70
N LYS A 287 -10.01 -28.24 -25.62
CA LYS A 287 -8.79 -28.73 -26.27
C LYS A 287 -7.58 -28.78 -25.31
N PHE A 288 -7.53 -27.87 -24.35
CA PHE A 288 -6.40 -27.69 -23.44
C PHE A 288 -6.84 -27.66 -21.98
N ALA A 289 -5.99 -28.16 -21.10
CA ALA A 289 -6.15 -28.08 -19.65
C ALA A 289 -4.81 -27.78 -18.98
N VAL A 290 -4.86 -27.18 -17.79
CA VAL A 290 -3.68 -26.88 -16.97
C VAL A 290 -3.79 -27.53 -15.60
N THR A 291 -2.66 -27.98 -15.03
CA THR A 291 -2.67 -28.74 -13.77
C THR A 291 -2.90 -27.91 -12.52
N ASN A 292 -2.51 -26.63 -12.56
CA ASN A 292 -2.51 -25.69 -11.44
C ASN A 292 -2.88 -24.29 -11.94
N HIS A 293 -3.37 -23.45 -11.01
CA HIS A 293 -3.71 -22.05 -11.27
C HIS A 293 -3.39 -21.21 -10.01
N PRO A 294 -3.27 -19.87 -10.13
CA PRO A 294 -2.78 -19.01 -9.05
C PRO A 294 -3.61 -18.95 -7.76
N HIS A 295 -4.79 -19.59 -7.68
CA HIS A 295 -5.59 -19.58 -6.46
C HIS A 295 -5.11 -20.65 -5.47
N TYR A 296 -4.30 -20.21 -4.51
CA TYR A 296 -3.56 -21.04 -3.56
C TYR A 296 -4.31 -21.28 -2.22
N GLU A 297 -5.63 -21.42 -2.28
CA GLU A 297 -6.49 -21.38 -1.08
C GLU A 297 -6.64 -22.76 -0.41
N ASN A 298 -6.92 -23.80 -1.20
CA ASN A 298 -7.23 -25.14 -0.70
C ASN A 298 -5.99 -26.04 -0.59
N ALA A 299 -5.90 -26.87 0.45
CA ALA A 299 -4.78 -27.80 0.67
C ALA A 299 -4.51 -28.72 -0.52
N GLY A 300 -5.56 -29.26 -1.16
CA GLY A 300 -5.41 -30.10 -2.36
C GLY A 300 -4.82 -29.36 -3.56
N ILE A 301 -5.13 -28.06 -3.73
CA ILE A 301 -4.57 -27.23 -4.80
C ILE A 301 -3.09 -26.91 -4.52
N ARG A 302 -2.73 -26.74 -3.24
CA ARG A 302 -1.33 -26.56 -2.82
C ARG A 302 -0.49 -27.78 -3.15
N LEU A 303 -0.96 -28.98 -2.80
CA LEU A 303 -0.30 -30.24 -3.13
C LEU A 303 -0.13 -30.41 -4.66
N ARG A 304 -1.19 -30.15 -5.44
CA ARG A 304 -1.08 -30.21 -6.91
C ARG A 304 -0.05 -29.23 -7.47
N THR A 305 0.05 -28.05 -6.86
CA THR A 305 1.03 -27.05 -7.25
C THR A 305 2.44 -27.52 -6.87
N GLU A 306 2.67 -28.02 -5.66
CA GLU A 306 3.95 -28.63 -5.29
C GLU A 306 4.35 -29.68 -6.33
N LEU A 307 3.48 -30.65 -6.60
CA LEU A 307 3.74 -31.67 -7.61
C LEU A 307 4.08 -31.08 -8.99
N ALA A 308 3.42 -30.00 -9.42
CA ALA A 308 3.70 -29.33 -10.69
C ALA A 308 5.14 -28.78 -10.75
N TYR A 309 5.67 -28.29 -9.63
CA TYR A 309 7.03 -27.74 -9.53
C TYR A 309 8.11 -28.81 -9.22
N ALA A 310 7.76 -30.10 -9.12
CA ALA A 310 8.68 -31.17 -8.71
C ALA A 310 9.92 -31.32 -9.62
N VAL A 311 9.87 -30.87 -10.88
CA VAL A 311 11.03 -30.83 -11.79
C VAL A 311 12.16 -29.92 -11.28
N CYS A 312 11.87 -28.98 -10.39
CA CYS A 312 12.88 -28.12 -9.76
C CYS A 312 13.55 -28.77 -8.53
N SER A 313 13.14 -29.98 -8.15
CA SER A 313 13.74 -30.73 -7.05
C SER A 313 14.93 -31.58 -7.52
N ARG A 314 15.66 -32.17 -6.56
CA ARG A 314 16.73 -33.15 -6.79
C ARG A 314 16.21 -34.60 -6.94
N LYS A 315 14.90 -34.78 -7.09
CA LYS A 315 14.32 -36.12 -7.32
C LYS A 315 14.82 -36.70 -8.65
N PRO A 316 15.03 -38.02 -8.74
CA PRO A 316 15.44 -38.64 -10.00
C PRO A 316 14.35 -38.47 -11.06
N ALA A 317 14.76 -38.46 -12.33
CA ALA A 317 13.87 -38.26 -13.48
C ALA A 317 12.65 -39.19 -13.48
N GLU A 318 12.83 -40.46 -13.10
CA GLU A 318 11.75 -41.46 -13.00
C GLU A 318 10.68 -41.06 -11.98
N ALA A 319 11.07 -40.56 -10.80
CA ALA A 319 10.13 -40.18 -9.76
C ALA A 319 9.29 -38.96 -10.19
N VAL A 320 9.93 -37.97 -10.81
CA VAL A 320 9.23 -36.79 -11.36
C VAL A 320 8.31 -37.20 -12.51
N TRP A 321 8.75 -38.12 -13.37
CA TRP A 321 7.93 -38.67 -14.45
C TRP A 321 6.70 -39.40 -13.91
N ALA A 322 6.85 -40.20 -12.87
CA ALA A 322 5.74 -40.90 -12.23
C ALA A 322 4.71 -39.90 -11.66
N ILE A 323 5.15 -38.79 -11.05
CA ILE A 323 4.27 -37.71 -10.58
C ILE A 323 3.49 -37.11 -11.75
N TYR A 324 4.17 -36.70 -12.82
CA TYR A 324 3.52 -36.06 -13.96
C TYR A 324 2.59 -36.99 -14.72
N ARG A 325 3.00 -38.24 -14.93
CA ARG A 325 2.24 -39.21 -15.71
C ARG A 325 1.06 -39.81 -14.92
N ARG A 326 1.31 -40.28 -13.68
CA ARG A 326 0.33 -41.05 -12.91
C ARG A 326 -0.58 -40.16 -12.06
N ILE A 327 -0.06 -39.08 -11.49
CA ILE A 327 -0.80 -38.22 -10.55
C ILE A 327 -1.42 -37.02 -11.27
N LEU A 328 -0.59 -36.18 -11.89
CA LEU A 328 -1.07 -34.96 -12.56
C LEU A 328 -1.69 -35.22 -13.93
N LYS A 329 -1.41 -36.39 -14.52
CA LYS A 329 -1.81 -36.79 -15.88
C LYS A 329 -1.41 -35.74 -16.93
N ALA A 330 -0.27 -35.08 -16.72
CA ALA A 330 0.28 -34.04 -17.59
C ALA A 330 0.92 -34.66 -18.84
N ASP A 331 0.77 -33.97 -19.97
CA ASP A 331 1.37 -34.35 -21.25
C ASP A 331 2.61 -33.50 -21.54
N PHE A 332 2.61 -32.25 -21.07
CA PHE A 332 3.71 -31.29 -21.26
C PHE A 332 4.07 -30.62 -19.93
N VAL A 333 5.36 -30.48 -19.65
CA VAL A 333 5.89 -29.66 -18.56
C VAL A 333 6.61 -28.45 -19.14
N VAL A 334 6.23 -27.25 -18.69
CA VAL A 334 6.82 -25.98 -19.09
C VAL A 334 7.82 -25.57 -18.02
N ILE A 335 9.07 -25.38 -18.44
CA ILE A 335 10.21 -25.11 -17.57
C ILE A 335 10.77 -23.74 -17.92
N GLU A 336 10.78 -22.85 -16.94
CA GLU A 336 11.39 -21.52 -17.05
C GLU A 336 12.78 -21.53 -16.42
N ARG A 337 13.77 -20.96 -17.13
CA ARG A 337 15.16 -20.89 -16.70
C ARG A 337 15.31 -20.12 -15.39
N ALA A 338 14.61 -18.98 -15.29
CA ALA A 338 14.68 -18.12 -14.12
C ALA A 338 14.23 -18.84 -12.84
N TRP A 339 13.14 -19.60 -12.91
CA TRP A 339 12.66 -20.37 -11.77
C TRP A 339 13.51 -21.61 -11.49
N CYS A 340 13.88 -22.35 -12.54
CA CYS A 340 14.66 -23.58 -12.42
C CYS A 340 16.04 -23.34 -11.78
N LEU A 341 16.83 -22.45 -12.39
CA LEU A 341 18.21 -22.19 -11.95
C LEU A 341 18.28 -21.17 -10.83
N SER A 342 17.25 -20.32 -10.67
CA SER A 342 17.19 -19.29 -9.63
C SER A 342 18.47 -18.43 -9.57
N ALA A 343 18.98 -18.05 -10.75
CA ALA A 343 20.24 -17.32 -10.86
C ALA A 343 20.17 -15.99 -10.08
N GLY A 344 21.03 -15.82 -9.08
CA GLY A 344 21.04 -14.64 -8.21
C GLY A 344 20.09 -14.70 -7.01
N ALA A 345 19.49 -15.86 -6.72
CA ALA A 345 18.72 -16.04 -5.49
C ALA A 345 19.60 -15.91 -4.25
N LYS A 346 19.01 -15.39 -3.16
CA LYS A 346 19.65 -15.34 -1.84
C LYS A 346 19.90 -16.79 -1.33
N PRO A 347 20.88 -17.01 -0.45
CA PRO A 347 21.07 -18.32 0.17
C PRO A 347 19.80 -18.79 0.90
N GLY A 348 19.36 -20.02 0.64
CA GLY A 348 18.10 -20.59 1.15
C GLY A 348 16.84 -20.15 0.39
N CYS A 349 17.00 -19.53 -0.77
CA CYS A 349 15.92 -19.05 -1.64
C CYS A 349 16.01 -19.55 -3.08
N ALA A 350 17.00 -20.37 -3.44
CA ALA A 350 16.99 -21.03 -4.73
C ALA A 350 15.84 -22.04 -4.78
N SER A 351 15.21 -22.20 -5.95
CA SER A 351 14.09 -23.13 -6.13
C SER A 351 14.41 -24.55 -5.66
N VAL A 352 15.64 -25.03 -5.90
CA VAL A 352 16.11 -26.33 -5.41
C VAL A 352 16.21 -26.40 -3.89
N GLU A 353 16.68 -25.34 -3.22
CA GLU A 353 16.80 -25.28 -1.76
C GLU A 353 15.43 -25.25 -1.08
N LEU A 354 14.44 -24.62 -1.72
CA LEU A 354 13.05 -24.70 -1.27
C LEU A 354 12.57 -26.15 -1.27
N TRP A 355 12.87 -26.89 -2.35
CA TRP A 355 12.55 -28.32 -2.46
C TRP A 355 13.30 -29.19 -1.45
N ASP A 356 14.55 -28.85 -1.16
CA ASP A 356 15.36 -29.54 -0.14
C ASP A 356 14.71 -29.44 1.26
N THR A 357 13.85 -28.45 1.53
CA THR A 357 13.06 -28.41 2.79
C THR A 357 11.95 -29.46 2.89
N LEU A 358 11.42 -29.93 1.75
CA LEU A 358 10.41 -30.99 1.69
C LEU A 358 11.06 -32.37 1.69
N ASP A 359 12.22 -32.50 1.04
CA ASP A 359 12.96 -33.76 0.90
C ASP A 359 14.40 -33.62 1.44
N PRO A 360 14.60 -33.49 2.76
CA PRO A 360 15.92 -33.25 3.34
C PRO A 360 16.92 -34.36 3.01
N GLY A 361 16.47 -35.61 2.83
CA GLY A 361 17.32 -36.74 2.43
C GLY A 361 17.90 -36.64 1.02
N LEU A 362 17.40 -35.72 0.19
CA LEU A 362 17.95 -35.44 -1.14
C LEU A 362 18.86 -34.20 -1.17
N ALA A 363 18.87 -33.39 -0.11
CA ALA A 363 19.61 -32.13 -0.03
C ALA A 363 21.13 -32.33 -0.16
N ASP A 364 21.65 -33.41 0.43
CA ASP A 364 23.09 -33.74 0.43
C ASP A 364 23.58 -34.30 -0.92
N ARG A 365 22.67 -34.53 -1.88
CA ARG A 365 23.04 -35.07 -3.19
C ARG A 365 23.67 -33.98 -4.05
N ALA A 366 24.89 -34.23 -4.53
CA ALA A 366 25.63 -33.30 -5.41
C ALA A 366 24.95 -32.98 -6.75
N SER A 367 23.86 -33.69 -7.10
CA SER A 367 23.07 -33.39 -8.29
C SER A 367 22.24 -32.12 -8.10
N GLY A 368 22.31 -31.20 -9.05
CA GLY A 368 21.43 -30.04 -9.14
C GLY A 368 19.97 -30.41 -9.43
N PRO A 369 19.09 -29.41 -9.64
CA PRO A 369 17.68 -29.67 -9.93
C PRO A 369 17.52 -30.38 -11.29
N LEU A 370 16.55 -31.28 -11.42
CA LEU A 370 16.32 -32.05 -12.66
C LEU A 370 16.09 -31.14 -13.89
N CYS A 371 15.44 -29.99 -13.68
CA CYS A 371 15.21 -29.02 -14.74
C CYS A 371 16.51 -28.38 -15.26
N ALA A 372 17.66 -28.48 -14.58
CA ALA A 372 18.91 -27.94 -15.08
C ALA A 372 19.35 -28.60 -16.40
N ASP A 373 19.04 -29.89 -16.56
CA ASP A 373 19.29 -30.66 -17.80
C ASP A 373 18.67 -29.99 -19.04
N SER A 374 17.59 -29.20 -18.90
CA SER A 374 16.96 -28.51 -20.05
C SER A 374 17.78 -27.33 -20.56
N PHE A 375 18.69 -26.81 -19.74
CA PHE A 375 19.43 -25.58 -20.00
C PHE A 375 20.96 -25.79 -20.07
N ASP A 376 21.40 -27.04 -19.96
CA ASP A 376 22.80 -27.41 -20.15
C ASP A 376 23.19 -27.29 -21.64
N ARG A 377 24.44 -26.88 -21.89
CA ARG A 377 24.98 -26.74 -23.25
C ARG A 377 25.10 -28.08 -23.97
N ALA A 378 25.29 -29.17 -23.22
CA ALA A 378 25.33 -30.54 -23.76
C ALA A 378 23.94 -31.10 -24.10
N GLY A 379 22.86 -30.42 -23.70
CA GLY A 379 21.49 -30.90 -23.80
C GLY A 379 21.11 -31.89 -22.69
N PRO A 380 19.86 -32.39 -22.67
CA PRO A 380 19.38 -33.26 -21.60
C PRO A 380 20.10 -34.60 -21.59
N SER A 381 20.36 -35.13 -20.39
CA SER A 381 21.01 -36.43 -20.23
C SER A 381 20.19 -37.58 -20.86
N ASN A 382 20.86 -38.65 -21.30
CA ASN A 382 20.19 -39.84 -21.87
C ASN A 382 19.15 -40.45 -20.92
N LEU A 383 19.35 -40.32 -19.60
CA LEU A 383 18.40 -40.78 -18.60
C LEU A 383 17.14 -39.90 -18.61
N THR A 384 17.30 -38.58 -18.63
CA THR A 384 16.19 -37.62 -18.71
C THR A 384 15.40 -37.80 -20.01
N LEU A 385 16.08 -38.04 -21.15
CA LEU A 385 15.46 -38.26 -22.45
C LEU A 385 14.56 -39.51 -22.55
N ARG A 386 14.75 -40.51 -21.68
CA ARG A 386 13.84 -41.67 -21.60
C ARG A 386 12.45 -41.26 -21.12
N TYR A 387 12.39 -40.31 -20.18
CA TYR A 387 11.15 -39.90 -19.53
C TYR A 387 10.57 -38.59 -20.09
N PHE A 388 11.42 -37.70 -20.60
CA PHE A 388 11.07 -36.36 -21.03
C PHE A 388 11.73 -36.03 -22.36
N ARG A 389 10.96 -35.56 -23.35
CA ARG A 389 11.49 -35.15 -24.65
C ARG A 389 11.27 -33.66 -24.88
N PRO A 390 12.31 -32.85 -25.17
CA PRO A 390 12.11 -31.46 -25.53
C PRO A 390 11.32 -31.35 -26.84
N VAL A 391 10.24 -30.58 -26.81
CA VAL A 391 9.35 -30.35 -27.97
C VAL A 391 9.25 -28.89 -28.38
N PHE A 392 9.65 -27.98 -27.49
CA PHE A 392 9.75 -26.56 -27.75
C PHE A 392 10.90 -25.98 -26.92
N VAL A 393 11.71 -25.13 -27.53
CA VAL A 393 12.79 -24.39 -26.88
C VAL A 393 12.69 -22.95 -27.38
N ALA A 394 12.57 -22.00 -26.46
CA ALA A 394 12.56 -20.59 -26.79
C ALA A 394 13.91 -20.15 -27.36
N THR A 395 13.90 -19.18 -28.28
CA THR A 395 15.12 -18.70 -28.97
C THR A 395 16.16 -18.10 -28.03
N ASP A 396 15.70 -17.45 -26.96
CA ASP A 396 16.50 -16.89 -25.87
C ASP A 396 16.91 -17.94 -24.81
N GLN A 397 16.49 -19.20 -25.00
CA GLN A 397 16.64 -20.30 -24.05
C GLN A 397 16.10 -20.01 -22.64
N SER A 398 15.18 -19.06 -22.48
CA SER A 398 14.59 -18.73 -21.18
C SER A 398 13.47 -19.71 -20.79
N LEU A 399 12.91 -20.43 -21.76
CA LEU A 399 11.81 -21.37 -21.58
C LEU A 399 11.98 -22.62 -22.45
N VAL A 400 11.69 -23.79 -21.88
CA VAL A 400 11.68 -25.09 -22.57
C VAL A 400 10.41 -25.83 -22.22
N VAL A 401 9.80 -26.51 -23.19
CA VAL A 401 8.69 -27.43 -22.95
C VAL A 401 9.15 -28.86 -23.22
N TRP A 402 9.02 -29.71 -22.21
CA TRP A 402 9.22 -31.14 -22.35
C TRP A 402 7.88 -31.86 -22.47
N ARG A 403 7.80 -32.82 -23.39
CA ARG A 403 6.73 -33.80 -23.45
C ARG A 403 7.05 -34.95 -22.49
N VAL A 404 6.07 -35.32 -21.68
CA VAL A 404 6.14 -36.48 -20.79
C VAL A 404 5.97 -37.75 -21.64
N SER A 405 6.94 -38.66 -21.58
CA SER A 405 6.88 -39.93 -22.31
C SER A 405 5.64 -40.73 -21.88
N PRO A 406 4.93 -41.37 -22.84
CA PRO A 406 3.67 -42.08 -22.59
C PRO A 406 3.82 -43.29 -21.66
#